data_AF-X5Q1W7-F1
#
_entry.id   AF-X5Q1W7-F1
#
_cell.length_a   1.000
_cell.length_b   1.000
_cell.length_c   1.000
_cell.angle_alpha   90.00
_cell.angle_beta   90.00
_cell.angle_gamma   90.00
#
_symmetry.space_group_name_H-M   'P 1'
#
loop_
_entity.id
_entity.type
_entity.pdbx_description
1 polymer ?
#
loop_
_entity_poly.entity_id
_entity_poly.type
_entity_poly.pdbx_seq_one_letter_code
_entity_poly.pdbx_strand_id
1 'polypeptide(L)'
;MIPRHAASDLAHRLAEHAEAVCRHYLSNGRRQGNYWSVGDVRNAPGRSTFVRLQPSPKGPPGKWTDAATGEHGDLLDVIRESLGLVNFRDVANEARLFLAMPDAMPPRPAAPITQVPIGSPEAARRLVAMSKPIIGTLVETYLRGRGIATLSGTGSLRFHPRCYYRPGDHGPTETLPAMIAAVTDLDGHLTGAHRTWLAPDGTGKALVDTPRRAMGDLLGHAVRFGAPGSVMAAGEGIETTLSLRCALPDMAMAAALSAAHLAAILFPPTLRRLYVIRDNDPAGDGARDSLLERATDAGIDAIVLSPAMQDFNEDLSRFGLAAFRASIADQLMRKDRIRYLTQAA
;
A
#
# COMPACT_ATOMS: atom_id res chain seq x y z
N MET A 1 4.90 40.94 -27.08
CA MET A 1 5.39 40.49 -25.76
C MET A 1 4.22 40.62 -24.79
N ILE A 2 3.63 39.51 -24.34
CA ILE A 2 2.55 39.53 -23.33
C ILE A 2 3.22 39.57 -21.94
N PRO A 3 2.76 40.40 -20.98
CA PRO A 3 3.39 40.51 -19.67
C PRO A 3 3.34 39.18 -18.90
N ARG A 4 4.42 38.85 -18.16
CA ARG A 4 4.57 37.61 -17.35
C ARG A 4 3.37 37.31 -16.44
N HIS A 5 2.66 38.35 -15.99
CA HIS A 5 1.44 38.23 -15.19
C HIS A 5 0.34 37.42 -15.90
N ALA A 6 0.13 37.64 -17.21
CA ALA A 6 -0.94 36.95 -17.95
C ALA A 6 -0.66 35.45 -18.19
N ALA A 7 0.61 35.04 -18.21
CA ALA A 7 0.98 33.62 -18.32
C ALA A 7 0.74 32.90 -16.99
N SER A 8 1.10 33.53 -15.88
CA SER A 8 0.85 33.02 -14.53
C SER A 8 -0.64 32.89 -14.25
N ASP A 9 -1.44 33.87 -14.67
CA ASP A 9 -2.90 33.85 -14.51
C ASP A 9 -3.55 32.72 -15.31
N LEU A 10 -3.09 32.48 -16.55
CA LEU A 10 -3.56 31.36 -17.37
C LEU A 10 -3.19 30.01 -16.76
N ALA A 11 -1.96 29.84 -16.29
CA ALA A 11 -1.52 28.61 -15.62
C ALA A 11 -2.34 28.34 -14.34
N HIS A 12 -2.65 29.39 -13.58
CA HIS A 12 -3.49 29.29 -12.38
C HIS A 12 -4.91 28.84 -12.72
N ARG A 13 -5.56 29.49 -13.69
CA ARG A 13 -6.91 29.12 -14.14
C ARG A 13 -6.97 27.70 -14.73
N LEU A 14 -5.95 27.29 -15.49
CA LEU A 14 -5.86 25.91 -15.97
C LEU A 14 -5.72 24.92 -14.80
N ALA A 15 -4.97 25.29 -13.75
CA ALA A 15 -4.78 24.44 -12.58
C ALA A 15 -6.07 24.21 -11.79
N GLU A 16 -7.00 25.16 -11.75
CA GLU A 16 -8.35 24.97 -11.18
C GLU A 16 -9.16 23.90 -11.94
N HIS A 17 -8.84 23.69 -13.22
CA HIS A 17 -9.46 22.70 -14.10
C HIS A 17 -8.50 21.57 -14.52
N ALA A 18 -7.47 21.27 -13.70
CA ALA A 18 -6.36 20.40 -14.09
C ALA A 18 -6.79 19.02 -14.62
N GLU A 19 -7.81 18.39 -14.02
CA GLU A 19 -8.29 17.09 -14.50
C GLU A 19 -8.97 17.19 -15.88
N ALA A 20 -9.73 18.25 -16.13
CA ALA A 20 -10.37 18.47 -17.43
C ALA A 20 -9.32 18.72 -18.52
N VAL A 21 -8.28 19.49 -18.21
CA VAL A 21 -7.14 19.72 -19.12
C VAL A 21 -6.46 18.39 -19.45
N CYS A 22 -6.16 17.56 -18.45
CA CYS A 22 -5.55 16.25 -18.67
C CYS A 22 -6.45 15.31 -19.49
N ARG A 23 -7.76 15.30 -19.26
CA ARG A 23 -8.69 14.48 -20.06
C ARG A 23 -8.72 14.90 -21.53
N HIS A 24 -8.57 16.19 -21.80
CA HIS A 24 -8.63 16.74 -23.13
C HIS A 24 -7.32 16.52 -23.91
N TYR A 25 -6.17 16.88 -23.33
CA TYR A 25 -4.88 16.86 -24.02
C TYR A 25 -4.04 15.60 -23.75
N LEU A 26 -4.30 14.88 -22.65
CA LEU A 26 -3.56 13.69 -22.21
C LEU A 26 -4.49 12.48 -22.07
N SER A 27 -5.32 12.25 -23.09
CA SER A 27 -6.40 11.23 -23.11
C SER A 27 -5.93 9.78 -22.97
N ASN A 28 -4.68 9.45 -23.31
CA ASN A 28 -4.08 8.13 -23.06
C ASN A 28 -3.63 7.94 -21.61
N GLY A 29 -3.63 9.02 -20.83
CA GLY A 29 -3.37 8.98 -19.40
C GLY A 29 -4.60 8.62 -18.58
N ARG A 30 -4.40 8.47 -17.26
CA ARG A 30 -5.47 8.12 -16.33
C ARG A 30 -5.25 8.72 -14.94
N ARG A 31 -6.35 8.98 -14.24
CA ARG A 31 -6.31 9.46 -12.86
C ARG A 31 -5.89 8.34 -11.90
N GLN A 32 -4.87 8.60 -11.08
CA GLN A 32 -4.39 7.75 -10.00
C GLN A 32 -4.32 8.59 -8.71
N GLY A 33 -5.34 8.46 -7.86
CA GLY A 33 -5.48 9.30 -6.66
C GLY A 33 -5.56 10.80 -7.00
N ASN A 34 -4.55 11.55 -6.54
CA ASN A 34 -4.43 13.00 -6.74
C ASN A 34 -3.60 13.38 -7.97
N TYR A 35 -3.20 12.41 -8.79
CA TYR A 35 -2.37 12.62 -9.98
C TYR A 35 -3.04 12.07 -11.25
N TRP A 36 -2.68 12.62 -12.40
CA TRP A 36 -2.91 12.05 -13.71
C TRP A 36 -1.59 11.45 -14.21
N SER A 37 -1.60 10.17 -14.60
CA SER A 37 -0.41 9.44 -15.03
C SER A 37 -0.51 9.11 -16.51
N VAL A 38 0.53 9.44 -17.28
CA VAL A 38 0.64 9.26 -18.74
C VAL A 38 2.10 8.97 -19.12
N GLY A 39 2.38 8.55 -20.36
CA GLY A 39 3.75 8.27 -20.82
C GLY A 39 4.58 9.54 -20.96
N ASP A 40 4.03 10.59 -21.55
CA ASP A 40 4.68 11.89 -21.65
C ASP A 40 3.65 13.01 -21.82
N VAL A 41 4.12 14.27 -21.86
CA VAL A 41 3.29 15.45 -22.13
C VAL A 41 2.81 15.56 -23.58
N ARG A 42 3.24 14.65 -24.47
CA ARG A 42 2.77 14.48 -25.85
C ARG A 42 1.68 13.42 -25.98
N ASN A 43 1.11 12.99 -24.84
CA ASN A 43 0.04 12.01 -24.77
C ASN A 43 0.45 10.60 -25.22
N ALA A 44 1.74 10.23 -25.14
CA ALA A 44 2.15 8.84 -25.34
C ALA A 44 1.56 7.95 -24.21
N PRO A 45 1.15 6.70 -24.52
CA PRO A 45 0.71 5.76 -23.49
C PRO A 45 1.90 5.40 -22.58
N GLY A 46 1.66 5.34 -21.26
CA GLY A 46 2.71 5.04 -20.29
C GLY A 46 2.39 5.53 -18.89
N ARG A 47 3.41 5.58 -18.02
CA ARG A 47 3.25 5.97 -16.60
C ARG A 47 4.41 6.80 -16.06
N SER A 48 5.24 7.39 -16.92
CA SER A 48 6.43 8.15 -16.55
C SER A 48 6.11 9.59 -16.14
N THR A 49 5.13 10.24 -16.77
CA THR A 49 4.70 11.60 -16.45
C THR A 49 3.51 11.60 -15.49
N PHE A 50 3.61 12.44 -14.44
CA PHE A 50 2.56 12.64 -13.43
C PHE A 50 2.15 14.11 -13.36
N VAL A 51 0.88 14.42 -13.57
CA VAL A 51 0.29 15.76 -13.40
C VAL A 51 -0.50 15.82 -12.10
N ARG A 52 -0.25 16.81 -11.24
CA ARG A 52 -0.99 16.98 -9.98
C ARG A 52 -2.38 17.55 -10.22
N LEU A 53 -3.43 16.89 -9.72
CA LEU A 53 -4.83 17.28 -9.90
C LEU A 53 -5.42 18.04 -8.72
N GLN A 54 -4.83 17.91 -7.52
CA GLN A 54 -5.29 18.58 -6.30
C GLN A 54 -4.12 19.24 -5.55
N PRO A 55 -4.37 20.26 -4.72
CA PRO A 55 -3.35 20.84 -3.85
C PRO A 55 -2.69 19.77 -2.98
N SER A 56 -1.37 19.90 -2.77
CA SER A 56 -0.60 18.99 -1.92
C SER A 56 0.51 19.78 -1.20
N PRO A 57 1.20 19.20 -0.18
CA PRO A 57 2.37 19.83 0.42
C PRO A 57 3.49 20.16 -0.59
N LYS A 58 3.48 19.50 -1.75
CA LYS A 58 4.43 19.73 -2.85
C LYS A 58 4.01 20.87 -3.81
N GLY A 59 2.92 21.59 -3.51
CA GLY A 59 2.46 22.78 -4.23
C GLY A 59 1.06 22.68 -4.87
N PRO A 60 0.69 23.68 -5.70
CA PRO A 60 -0.63 23.77 -6.33
C PRO A 60 -0.87 22.70 -7.41
N PRO A 61 -2.13 22.45 -7.81
CA PRO A 61 -2.45 21.58 -8.95
C PRO A 61 -1.87 22.12 -10.28
N GLY A 62 -1.89 21.30 -11.32
CA GLY A 62 -1.43 21.65 -12.66
C GLY A 62 0.08 21.57 -12.89
N LYS A 63 0.87 21.18 -11.89
CA LYS A 63 2.30 20.89 -12.06
C LYS A 63 2.52 19.44 -12.46
N TRP A 64 3.37 19.22 -13.46
CA TRP A 64 3.72 17.88 -13.93
C TRP A 64 5.21 17.59 -13.75
N THR A 65 5.54 16.30 -13.66
CA THR A 65 6.91 15.80 -13.58
C THR A 65 7.00 14.46 -14.29
N ASP A 66 8.02 14.28 -15.12
CA ASP A 66 8.39 13.01 -15.72
C ASP A 66 9.46 12.33 -14.88
N ALA A 67 9.17 11.12 -14.41
CA ALA A 67 10.05 10.33 -13.56
C ALA A 67 11.17 9.61 -14.35
N ALA A 68 11.05 9.46 -15.67
CA ALA A 68 12.05 8.84 -16.52
C ALA A 68 13.08 9.86 -17.02
N THR A 69 12.66 11.08 -17.34
CA THR A 69 13.56 12.15 -17.84
C THR A 69 13.95 13.19 -16.78
N GLY A 70 13.17 13.30 -15.70
CA GLY A 70 13.34 14.34 -14.67
C GLY A 70 12.78 15.71 -15.08
N GLU A 71 12.18 15.82 -16.27
CA GLU A 71 11.56 17.04 -16.75
C GLU A 71 10.32 17.39 -15.93
N HIS A 72 10.01 18.68 -15.84
CA HIS A 72 8.86 19.19 -15.10
C HIS A 72 8.37 20.49 -15.71
N GLY A 73 7.10 20.81 -15.47
CA GLY A 73 6.47 22.00 -16.03
C GLY A 73 5.05 22.22 -15.52
N ASP A 74 4.25 22.94 -16.29
CA ASP A 74 2.83 23.15 -16.01
C ASP A 74 1.91 22.84 -17.19
N LEU A 75 0.62 23.12 -17.01
CA LEU A 75 -0.40 22.80 -18.00
C LEU A 75 -0.26 23.60 -19.31
N LEU A 76 0.46 24.72 -19.33
CA LEU A 76 0.77 25.39 -20.59
C LEU A 76 1.79 24.58 -21.41
N ASP A 77 2.74 23.91 -20.74
CA ASP A 77 3.65 22.98 -21.41
C ASP A 77 2.92 21.75 -21.96
N VAL A 78 1.92 21.25 -21.24
CA VAL A 78 1.07 20.15 -21.72
C VAL A 78 0.33 20.53 -23.00
N ILE A 79 -0.29 21.72 -23.04
CA ILE A 79 -0.98 22.21 -24.24
C ILE A 79 0.02 22.40 -25.39
N ARG A 80 1.20 22.97 -25.09
CA ARG A 80 2.26 23.21 -26.06
C ARG A 80 2.75 21.92 -26.71
N GLU A 81 3.11 20.93 -25.90
CA GLU A 81 3.72 19.68 -26.37
C GLU A 81 2.70 18.73 -27.00
N SER A 82 1.49 18.61 -26.44
CA SER A 82 0.45 17.72 -27.00
C SER A 82 -0.04 18.15 -28.38
N LEU A 83 -0.05 19.46 -28.66
CA LEU A 83 -0.47 20.02 -29.95
C LEU A 83 0.71 20.41 -30.86
N GLY A 84 1.96 20.26 -30.40
CA GLY A 84 3.14 20.65 -31.17
C GLY A 84 3.24 22.15 -31.47
N LEU A 85 2.75 23.00 -30.57
CA LEU A 85 2.74 24.46 -30.76
C LEU A 85 4.12 25.06 -30.52
N VAL A 86 4.56 25.95 -31.44
CA VAL A 86 5.89 26.58 -31.37
C VAL A 86 5.85 27.93 -30.66
N ASN A 87 4.79 28.71 -30.84
CA ASN A 87 4.69 30.08 -30.31
C ASN A 87 3.78 30.16 -29.09
N PHE A 88 4.22 30.91 -28.08
CA PHE A 88 3.43 31.13 -26.85
C PHE A 88 2.06 31.78 -27.12
N ARG A 89 1.93 32.58 -28.18
CA ARG A 89 0.65 33.19 -28.56
C ARG A 89 -0.41 32.13 -28.85
N ASP A 90 -0.02 31.05 -29.52
CA ASP A 90 -0.93 29.98 -29.92
C ASP A 90 -1.31 29.13 -28.70
N VAL A 91 -0.33 28.84 -27.82
CA VAL A 91 -0.57 28.18 -26.53
C VAL A 91 -1.54 28.98 -25.66
N ALA A 92 -1.35 30.30 -25.57
CA ALA A 92 -2.23 31.16 -24.78
C ALA A 92 -3.63 31.30 -25.38
N ASN A 93 -3.76 31.26 -26.71
CA ASN A 93 -5.07 31.25 -27.38
C ASN A 93 -5.80 29.95 -27.12
N GLU A 94 -5.12 28.81 -27.24
CA GLU A 94 -5.68 27.48 -26.96
C GLU A 94 -6.12 27.36 -25.50
N ALA A 95 -5.29 27.78 -24.55
CA ALA A 95 -5.65 27.81 -23.14
C ALA A 95 -6.93 28.65 -22.88
N ARG A 96 -7.09 29.78 -23.56
CA ARG A 96 -8.31 30.60 -23.46
C ARG A 96 -9.52 29.92 -24.10
N LEU A 97 -9.35 29.25 -25.25
CA LEU A 97 -10.41 28.48 -25.89
C LEU A 97 -10.89 27.37 -24.97
N PHE A 98 -9.95 26.62 -24.38
CA PHE A 98 -10.27 25.59 -23.39
C PHE A 98 -11.07 26.13 -22.21
N LEU A 99 -10.60 27.24 -21.62
CA LEU A 99 -11.26 27.88 -20.48
C LEU A 99 -12.59 28.56 -20.83
N ALA A 100 -12.92 28.73 -22.12
CA ALA A 100 -14.18 29.31 -22.60
C ALA A 100 -15.21 28.27 -23.05
N MET A 101 -14.86 26.97 -23.02
CA MET A 101 -15.81 25.90 -23.35
C MET A 101 -16.92 25.82 -22.28
N PRO A 102 -18.22 25.75 -22.65
CA PRO A 102 -19.33 25.60 -21.71
C PRO A 102 -19.20 24.31 -20.89
N ASP A 103 -19.02 24.45 -19.58
CA ASP A 103 -18.88 23.43 -18.53
C ASP A 103 -18.59 21.98 -18.97
N ALA A 104 -17.30 21.65 -19.01
CA ALA A 104 -16.81 20.31 -18.61
C ALA A 104 -16.78 20.18 -17.07
N MET A 105 -17.81 20.67 -16.38
CA MET A 105 -17.97 20.60 -14.94
C MET A 105 -19.00 19.50 -14.63
N PRO A 106 -18.67 18.44 -13.87
CA PRO A 106 -19.72 17.61 -13.27
C PRO A 106 -20.49 18.47 -12.25
N PRO A 107 -21.77 18.20 -11.99
CA PRO A 107 -22.59 19.02 -11.10
C PRO A 107 -21.92 19.13 -9.73
N ARG A 108 -21.91 20.35 -9.19
CA ARG A 108 -21.59 20.65 -7.80
C ARG A 108 -22.36 19.65 -6.92
N PRO A 109 -21.70 18.84 -6.07
CA PRO A 109 -22.46 17.99 -5.16
C PRO A 109 -23.35 18.88 -4.31
N ALA A 110 -24.65 18.60 -4.36
CA ALA A 110 -25.58 18.99 -3.31
C ALA A 110 -24.98 18.59 -1.95
N ALA A 111 -25.36 19.32 -0.89
CA ALA A 111 -24.88 19.21 0.48
C ALA A 111 -24.36 17.81 0.87
N PRO A 112 -23.20 17.70 1.54
CA PRO A 112 -22.50 16.43 1.68
C PRO A 112 -23.32 15.43 2.50
N ILE A 113 -23.99 14.52 1.81
CA ILE A 113 -24.00 13.14 2.26
C ILE A 113 -22.55 12.72 2.12
N THR A 114 -21.80 12.71 3.21
CA THR A 114 -20.37 12.40 3.27
C THR A 114 -20.08 11.08 2.55
N GLN A 115 -19.76 11.17 1.24
CA GLN A 115 -19.14 10.11 0.49
C GLN A 115 -17.70 10.04 0.96
N VAL A 116 -17.50 9.15 1.93
CA VAL A 116 -16.21 8.72 2.44
C VAL A 116 -15.27 8.42 1.25
N PRO A 117 -14.10 9.08 1.14
CA PRO A 117 -13.18 8.87 0.03
C PRO A 117 -12.84 7.38 -0.13
N ILE A 118 -12.81 6.90 -1.37
CA ILE A 118 -12.37 5.55 -1.71
C ILE A 118 -10.94 5.39 -1.17
N GLY A 119 -10.76 4.45 -0.23
CA GLY A 119 -9.46 4.22 0.40
C GLY A 119 -9.18 4.99 1.69
N SER A 120 -10.17 5.66 2.27
CA SER A 120 -10.03 6.32 3.57
C SER A 120 -10.03 5.34 4.76
N PRO A 121 -9.53 5.77 5.94
CA PRO A 121 -9.64 5.01 7.19
C PRO A 121 -11.08 4.63 7.56
N GLU A 122 -12.07 5.48 7.27
CA GLU A 122 -13.50 5.16 7.46
C GLU A 122 -13.96 3.97 6.63
N ALA A 123 -13.52 3.87 5.37
CA ALA A 123 -13.84 2.73 4.51
C ALA A 123 -13.22 1.44 5.06
N ALA A 124 -12.00 1.52 5.60
CA ALA A 124 -11.34 0.40 6.26
C ALA A 124 -12.11 -0.04 7.52
N ARG A 125 -12.52 0.91 8.37
CA ARG A 125 -13.35 0.63 9.56
C ARG A 125 -14.65 -0.09 9.20
N ARG A 126 -15.36 0.39 8.17
CA ARG A 126 -16.59 -0.26 7.68
C ARG A 126 -16.32 -1.68 7.18
N LEU A 127 -15.28 -1.88 6.39
CA LEU A 127 -14.92 -3.20 5.87
C LEU A 127 -14.60 -4.20 7.00
N VAL A 128 -13.80 -3.78 7.97
CA VAL A 128 -13.46 -4.62 9.14
C VAL A 128 -14.71 -4.92 9.97
N ALA A 129 -15.58 -3.93 10.20
CA ALA A 129 -16.83 -4.11 10.95
C ALA A 129 -17.81 -5.08 10.26
N MET A 130 -17.86 -5.08 8.91
CA MET A 130 -18.68 -6.01 8.12
C MET A 130 -18.09 -7.43 8.04
N SER A 131 -16.90 -7.66 8.58
CA SER A 131 -16.18 -8.93 8.48
C SER A 131 -16.32 -9.78 9.75
N LYS A 132 -16.38 -11.10 9.59
CA LYS A 132 -16.54 -12.08 10.67
C LYS A 132 -15.20 -12.72 11.10
N PRO A 133 -15.12 -13.39 12.26
CA PRO A 133 -13.93 -14.15 12.65
C PRO A 133 -13.53 -15.20 11.60
N ILE A 134 -12.24 -15.57 11.56
CA ILE A 134 -11.69 -16.46 10.52
C ILE A 134 -11.94 -17.96 10.77
N ILE A 135 -12.25 -18.36 12.00
CA ILE A 135 -12.46 -19.77 12.35
C ILE A 135 -13.74 -20.29 11.69
N GLY A 136 -13.66 -21.47 11.07
CA GLY A 136 -14.73 -22.08 10.29
C GLY A 136 -14.97 -21.41 8.93
N THR A 137 -13.98 -20.70 8.38
CA THR A 137 -14.12 -19.97 7.11
C THR A 137 -13.05 -20.34 6.09
N LEU A 138 -13.21 -19.85 4.84
CA LEU A 138 -12.20 -20.03 3.79
C LEU A 138 -10.83 -19.46 4.16
N VAL A 139 -10.76 -18.48 5.07
CA VAL A 139 -9.47 -17.97 5.57
C VAL A 139 -8.74 -19.02 6.40
N GLU A 140 -9.46 -19.76 7.25
CA GLU A 140 -8.88 -20.87 8.00
C GLU A 140 -8.39 -21.97 7.05
N THR A 141 -9.21 -22.36 6.06
CA THR A 141 -8.80 -23.33 5.03
C THR A 141 -7.54 -22.88 4.31
N TYR A 142 -7.51 -21.61 3.88
CA TYR A 142 -6.37 -21.02 3.20
C TYR A 142 -5.09 -21.03 4.05
N LEU A 143 -5.15 -20.55 5.29
CA LEU A 143 -3.99 -20.50 6.18
C LEU A 143 -3.49 -21.90 6.54
N ARG A 144 -4.38 -22.86 6.83
CA ARG A 144 -4.00 -24.25 7.09
C ARG A 144 -3.37 -24.93 5.86
N GLY A 145 -3.89 -24.65 4.66
CA GLY A 145 -3.30 -25.09 3.39
C GLY A 145 -1.88 -24.55 3.16
N ARG A 146 -1.51 -23.46 3.84
CA ARG A 146 -0.16 -22.87 3.86
C ARG A 146 0.69 -23.31 5.06
N GLY A 147 0.30 -24.40 5.74
CA GLY A 147 0.99 -24.92 6.93
C GLY A 147 0.79 -24.09 8.20
N ILE A 148 0.02 -23.00 8.16
CA ILE A 148 -0.22 -22.11 9.30
C ILE A 148 -1.36 -22.71 10.14
N ALA A 149 -1.01 -23.61 11.05
CA ALA A 149 -1.97 -24.29 11.91
C ALA A 149 -2.35 -23.50 13.18
N THR A 150 -1.48 -22.59 13.63
CA THR A 150 -1.67 -21.81 14.86
C THR A 150 -2.46 -20.54 14.58
N LEU A 151 -3.78 -20.61 14.76
CA LEU A 151 -4.69 -19.48 14.50
C LEU A 151 -5.06 -18.69 15.77
N SER A 152 -4.58 -19.08 16.95
CA SER A 152 -4.77 -18.31 18.18
C SER A 152 -4.13 -16.92 18.07
N GLY A 153 -4.78 -15.89 18.60
CA GLY A 153 -4.28 -14.51 18.55
C GLY A 153 -4.23 -13.86 17.15
N THR A 154 -4.95 -14.41 16.17
CA THR A 154 -5.13 -13.80 14.83
C THR A 154 -6.34 -12.86 14.78
N GLY A 155 -6.69 -12.20 15.88
CA GLY A 155 -7.88 -11.33 15.96
C GLY A 155 -7.87 -10.12 15.01
N SER A 156 -6.68 -9.76 14.51
CA SER A 156 -6.49 -8.76 13.45
C SER A 156 -6.89 -9.27 12.05
N LEU A 157 -7.08 -10.58 11.87
CA LEU A 157 -7.61 -11.18 10.65
C LEU A 157 -9.11 -11.44 10.78
N ARG A 158 -9.83 -11.13 9.72
CA ARG A 158 -11.27 -11.33 9.56
C ARG A 158 -11.57 -11.90 8.19
N PHE A 159 -12.79 -12.37 7.99
CA PHE A 159 -13.28 -12.92 6.74
C PHE A 159 -14.49 -12.14 6.25
N HIS A 160 -14.50 -11.81 4.97
CA HIS A 160 -15.64 -11.22 4.28
C HIS A 160 -16.04 -12.09 3.08
N PRO A 161 -17.24 -12.70 3.07
CA PRO A 161 -17.62 -13.68 2.04
C PRO A 161 -17.91 -13.07 0.66
N ARG A 162 -18.27 -11.78 0.59
CA ARG A 162 -18.65 -11.07 -0.65
C ARG A 162 -17.90 -9.75 -0.79
N CYS A 163 -16.58 -9.78 -0.66
CA CYS A 163 -15.75 -8.58 -0.72
C CYS A 163 -15.67 -8.06 -2.16
N TYR A 164 -15.93 -6.77 -2.35
CA TYR A 164 -15.89 -6.15 -3.68
C TYR A 164 -14.49 -6.20 -4.28
N TYR A 165 -14.39 -6.78 -5.47
CA TYR A 165 -13.25 -6.74 -6.36
C TYR A 165 -13.62 -5.94 -7.61
N ARG A 166 -12.70 -5.11 -8.11
CA ARG A 166 -12.89 -4.41 -9.39
C ARG A 166 -11.63 -4.65 -10.23
N PRO A 167 -11.73 -5.38 -11.35
CA PRO A 167 -10.64 -5.48 -12.32
C PRO A 167 -10.33 -4.08 -12.88
N GLY A 168 -9.11 -3.59 -12.63
CA GLY A 168 -8.75 -2.18 -12.91
C GLY A 168 -9.66 -1.15 -12.21
N ASP A 169 -9.67 0.08 -12.72
CA ASP A 169 -10.44 1.19 -12.14
C ASP A 169 -11.88 1.30 -12.67
N HIS A 170 -12.16 0.67 -13.82
CA HIS A 170 -13.44 0.77 -14.55
C HIS A 170 -14.12 -0.57 -14.88
N GLY A 171 -13.56 -1.70 -14.43
CA GLY A 171 -14.22 -2.99 -14.61
C GLY A 171 -15.52 -3.10 -13.80
N PRO A 172 -16.39 -4.08 -14.14
CA PRO A 172 -17.55 -4.38 -13.32
C PRO A 172 -17.12 -4.76 -11.90
N THR A 173 -17.91 -4.36 -10.89
CA THR A 173 -17.66 -4.78 -9.52
C THR A 173 -18.12 -6.22 -9.33
N GLU A 174 -17.18 -7.09 -9.03
CA GLU A 174 -17.39 -8.49 -8.68
C GLU A 174 -17.36 -8.66 -7.15
N THR A 175 -17.88 -9.77 -6.64
CA THR A 175 -17.78 -10.12 -5.22
C THR A 175 -17.05 -11.43 -5.05
N LEU A 176 -15.97 -11.42 -4.29
CA LEU A 176 -15.13 -12.59 -4.01
C LEU A 176 -14.94 -12.77 -2.50
N PRO A 177 -14.76 -13.99 -2.00
CA PRO A 177 -14.38 -14.21 -0.60
C PRO A 177 -13.00 -13.58 -0.34
N ALA A 178 -12.81 -12.96 0.84
CA ALA A 178 -11.55 -12.32 1.16
C ALA A 178 -11.16 -12.46 2.63
N MET A 179 -9.87 -12.66 2.86
CA MET A 179 -9.22 -12.38 4.14
C MET A 179 -9.03 -10.87 4.27
N ILE A 180 -9.53 -10.29 5.35
CA ILE A 180 -9.39 -8.88 5.71
C ILE A 180 -8.45 -8.79 6.89
N ALA A 181 -7.35 -8.05 6.77
CA ALA A 181 -6.42 -7.80 7.85
C ALA A 181 -6.53 -6.35 8.30
N ALA A 182 -6.80 -6.14 9.59
CA ALA A 182 -6.86 -4.84 10.22
C ALA A 182 -5.44 -4.29 10.42
N VAL A 183 -5.22 -3.05 9.96
CA VAL A 183 -3.96 -2.32 10.12
C VAL A 183 -4.15 -1.28 11.20
N THR A 184 -3.30 -1.31 12.22
CA THR A 184 -3.41 -0.41 13.37
C THR A 184 -2.15 0.39 13.62
N ASP A 185 -2.33 1.53 14.29
CA ASP A 185 -1.24 2.26 14.92
C ASP A 185 -0.68 1.51 16.15
N LEU A 186 0.13 2.20 16.97
CA LEU A 186 0.71 1.65 18.20
C LEU A 186 -0.29 1.62 19.37
N ASP A 187 -1.30 2.48 19.35
CA ASP A 187 -2.35 2.56 20.37
C ASP A 187 -3.52 1.60 20.09
N GLY A 188 -3.48 0.92 18.94
CA GLY A 188 -4.49 -0.05 18.52
C GLY A 188 -5.65 0.56 17.75
N HIS A 189 -5.57 1.83 17.35
CA HIS A 189 -6.60 2.44 16.49
C HIS A 189 -6.49 1.88 15.08
N LEU A 190 -7.66 1.59 14.49
CA LEU A 190 -7.75 1.08 13.12
C LEU A 190 -7.50 2.20 12.11
N THR A 191 -6.35 2.15 11.44
CA THR A 191 -5.91 3.15 10.46
C THR A 191 -6.18 2.70 9.03
N GLY A 192 -6.17 1.40 8.79
CA GLY A 192 -6.36 0.83 7.46
C GLY A 192 -6.80 -0.64 7.46
N ALA A 193 -6.95 -1.19 6.26
CA ALA A 193 -7.26 -2.59 6.06
C ALA A 193 -6.59 -3.11 4.80
N HIS A 194 -6.09 -4.34 4.88
CA HIS A 194 -5.60 -5.09 3.73
C HIS A 194 -6.58 -6.20 3.39
N ARG A 195 -6.89 -6.39 2.10
CA ARG A 195 -7.70 -7.50 1.64
C ARG A 195 -6.92 -8.40 0.72
N THR A 196 -7.01 -9.70 0.98
CA THR A 196 -6.54 -10.77 0.10
C THR A 196 -7.76 -11.53 -0.37
N TRP A 197 -8.12 -11.42 -1.65
CA TRP A 197 -9.20 -12.23 -2.20
C TRP A 197 -8.72 -13.68 -2.37
N LEU A 198 -9.60 -14.61 -2.01
CA LEU A 198 -9.31 -16.04 -1.98
C LEU A 198 -10.06 -16.75 -3.11
N ALA A 199 -9.52 -17.89 -3.53
CA ALA A 199 -10.25 -18.81 -4.38
C ALA A 199 -11.53 -19.27 -3.63
N PRO A 200 -12.66 -19.50 -4.34
CA PRO A 200 -13.91 -19.93 -3.69
C PRO A 200 -13.81 -21.24 -2.88
N ASP A 201 -12.84 -22.09 -3.22
CA ASP A 201 -12.53 -23.34 -2.52
C ASP A 201 -11.52 -23.18 -1.37
N GLY A 202 -10.94 -21.98 -1.20
CA GLY A 202 -9.94 -21.68 -0.18
C GLY A 202 -8.55 -22.27 -0.46
N THR A 203 -8.30 -22.86 -1.65
CA THR A 203 -7.01 -23.50 -1.98
C THR A 203 -5.88 -22.51 -2.19
N GLY A 204 -6.22 -21.24 -2.42
CA GLY A 204 -5.25 -20.21 -2.69
C GLY A 204 -5.86 -18.82 -2.75
N LYS A 205 -5.09 -17.90 -3.32
CA LYS A 205 -5.57 -16.56 -3.68
C LYS A 205 -6.48 -16.65 -4.90
N ALA A 206 -7.39 -15.69 -5.04
CA ALA A 206 -8.23 -15.60 -6.23
C ALA A 206 -7.38 -15.45 -7.50
N LEU A 207 -7.80 -16.08 -8.60
CA LEU A 207 -7.16 -15.97 -9.91
C LEU A 207 -7.55 -14.66 -10.59
N VAL A 208 -7.00 -13.55 -10.08
CA VAL A 208 -7.24 -12.19 -10.57
C VAL A 208 -5.93 -11.41 -10.61
N ASP A 209 -5.84 -10.39 -11.45
CA ASP A 209 -4.59 -9.62 -11.67
C ASP A 209 -3.94 -9.09 -10.39
N THR A 210 -4.76 -8.59 -9.46
CA THR A 210 -4.30 -7.98 -8.20
C THR A 210 -5.08 -8.58 -7.03
N PRO A 211 -4.69 -9.77 -6.55
CA PRO A 211 -5.44 -10.51 -5.52
C PRO A 211 -5.26 -9.91 -4.12
N ARG A 212 -4.54 -8.80 -4.00
CA ARG A 212 -4.26 -8.08 -2.75
C ARG A 212 -4.44 -6.58 -2.97
N ARG A 213 -5.17 -5.90 -2.07
CA ARG A 213 -5.26 -4.43 -2.05
C ARG A 213 -5.39 -3.92 -0.63
N ALA A 214 -4.67 -2.85 -0.33
CA ALA A 214 -4.81 -2.13 0.94
C ALA A 214 -5.66 -0.86 0.79
N MET A 215 -6.12 -0.32 1.92
CA MET A 215 -6.84 0.95 2.03
C MET A 215 -6.60 1.57 3.41
N GLY A 216 -6.82 2.88 3.52
CA GLY A 216 -6.59 3.65 4.74
C GLY A 216 -5.16 4.18 4.84
N ASP A 217 -4.79 4.59 6.04
CA ASP A 217 -3.44 5.03 6.35
C ASP A 217 -2.60 3.83 6.82
N LEU A 218 -1.54 3.54 6.08
CA LEU A 218 -0.69 2.35 6.26
C LEU A 218 0.73 2.72 6.66
N LEU A 219 1.15 3.97 6.44
CA LEU A 219 2.53 4.36 6.63
C LEU A 219 2.87 4.28 8.13
N GLY A 220 3.88 3.49 8.48
CA GLY A 220 4.25 3.28 9.87
C GLY A 220 3.34 2.34 10.66
N HIS A 221 2.27 1.85 10.05
CA HIS A 221 1.27 0.98 10.67
C HIS A 221 1.39 -0.45 10.15
N ALA A 222 0.81 -1.41 10.89
CA ALA A 222 0.94 -2.82 10.52
C ALA A 222 -0.25 -3.65 10.98
N VAL A 223 -0.37 -4.84 10.42
CA VAL A 223 -1.23 -5.89 10.98
C VAL A 223 -0.48 -6.50 12.15
N ARG A 224 -1.01 -6.31 13.37
CA ARG A 224 -0.33 -6.73 14.61
C ARG A 224 -0.89 -8.06 15.13
N PHE A 225 0.00 -8.89 15.64
CA PHE A 225 -0.28 -10.18 16.26
C PHE A 225 0.35 -10.22 17.65
N GLY A 226 -0.48 -10.20 18.70
CA GLY A 226 -0.01 -10.06 20.07
C GLY A 226 0.34 -8.62 20.47
N ALA A 227 0.49 -8.39 21.77
CA ALA A 227 0.83 -7.07 22.31
C ALA A 227 2.36 -6.87 22.29
N PRO A 228 2.88 -5.77 21.70
CA PRO A 228 4.32 -5.54 21.65
C PRO A 228 4.92 -5.34 23.04
N GLY A 229 5.93 -6.13 23.37
CA GLY A 229 6.77 -5.96 24.56
C GLY A 229 8.14 -5.39 24.22
N SER A 230 9.16 -5.80 24.96
CA SER A 230 10.55 -5.40 24.69
C SER A 230 11.18 -6.08 23.46
N VAL A 231 10.54 -7.14 22.94
CA VAL A 231 11.00 -7.93 21.80
C VAL A 231 9.82 -8.17 20.88
N MET A 232 10.01 -7.96 19.58
CA MET A 232 9.01 -8.28 18.55
C MET A 232 9.68 -8.74 17.26
N ALA A 233 8.90 -9.33 16.35
CA ALA A 233 9.30 -9.54 14.96
C ALA A 233 8.47 -8.68 14.00
N ALA A 234 9.03 -8.30 12.86
CA ALA A 234 8.29 -7.63 11.79
C ALA A 234 8.68 -8.18 10.42
N GLY A 235 7.71 -8.36 9.53
CA GLY A 235 7.90 -8.83 8.17
C GLY A 235 6.96 -8.16 7.18
N GLU A 236 7.14 -8.44 5.89
CA GLU A 236 6.30 -7.88 4.83
C GLU A 236 4.96 -8.59 4.75
N GLY A 237 4.98 -9.91 4.53
CA GLY A 237 3.80 -10.72 4.30
C GLY A 237 3.07 -11.15 5.57
N ILE A 238 1.73 -11.25 5.49
CA ILE A 238 0.90 -11.83 6.55
C ILE A 238 1.25 -13.31 6.72
N GLU A 239 1.33 -14.05 5.61
CA GLU A 239 1.59 -15.49 5.62
C GLU A 239 3.00 -15.79 6.15
N THR A 240 4.02 -15.08 5.68
CA THR A 240 5.41 -15.19 6.18
C THR A 240 5.51 -14.89 7.68
N THR A 241 4.87 -13.80 8.13
CA THR A 241 4.86 -13.42 9.55
C THR A 241 4.16 -14.47 10.42
N LEU A 242 3.01 -14.99 9.97
CA LEU A 242 2.30 -16.04 10.68
C LEU A 242 3.05 -17.38 10.67
N SER A 243 3.83 -17.67 9.64
CA SER A 243 4.71 -18.84 9.63
C SER A 243 5.72 -18.80 10.76
N LEU A 244 6.41 -17.66 10.97
CA LEU A 244 7.29 -17.50 12.13
C LEU A 244 6.51 -17.65 13.45
N ARG A 245 5.28 -17.11 13.50
CA ARG A 245 4.42 -17.21 14.68
C ARG A 245 4.02 -18.64 15.02
N CYS A 246 3.97 -19.56 14.06
CA CYS A 246 3.82 -20.98 14.37
C CYS A 246 5.01 -21.52 15.20
N ALA A 247 6.23 -21.07 14.92
CA ALA A 247 7.42 -21.44 15.70
C ALA A 247 7.50 -20.71 17.05
N LEU A 248 7.06 -19.45 17.10
CA LEU A 248 7.19 -18.54 18.24
C LEU A 248 5.82 -17.89 18.59
N PRO A 249 4.84 -18.64 19.12
CA PRO A 249 3.45 -18.18 19.25
C PRO A 249 3.27 -16.98 20.19
N ASP A 250 4.13 -16.85 21.20
CA ASP A 250 4.07 -15.82 22.23
C ASP A 250 4.89 -14.56 21.90
N MET A 251 5.65 -14.56 20.80
CA MET A 251 6.35 -13.38 20.34
C MET A 251 5.36 -12.45 19.62
N ALA A 252 5.38 -11.17 19.99
CA ALA A 252 4.61 -10.16 19.28
C ALA A 252 5.16 -9.99 17.86
N MET A 253 4.28 -9.93 16.86
CA MET A 253 4.69 -9.80 15.46
C MET A 253 3.86 -8.76 14.71
N ALA A 254 4.45 -8.19 13.66
CA ALA A 254 3.79 -7.23 12.79
C ALA A 254 4.03 -7.57 11.31
N ALA A 255 2.96 -7.61 10.51
CA ALA A 255 3.06 -7.69 9.06
C ALA A 255 2.79 -6.30 8.45
N ALA A 256 3.79 -5.73 7.78
CA ALA A 256 3.75 -4.37 7.24
C ALA A 256 3.10 -4.27 5.84
N LEU A 257 2.83 -5.41 5.18
CA LEU A 257 2.12 -5.55 3.91
C LEU A 257 2.94 -5.23 2.64
N SER A 258 4.12 -4.62 2.77
CA SER A 258 5.12 -4.50 1.70
C SER A 258 6.48 -4.06 2.26
N ALA A 259 7.55 -4.25 1.47
CA ALA A 259 8.89 -3.75 1.72
C ALA A 259 8.92 -2.27 2.15
N ALA A 260 8.24 -1.40 1.40
CA ALA A 260 8.22 0.04 1.69
C ALA A 260 7.56 0.36 3.05
N HIS A 261 6.47 -0.32 3.40
CA HIS A 261 5.83 -0.13 4.71
C HIS A 261 6.63 -0.77 5.84
N LEU A 262 7.32 -1.90 5.58
CA LEU A 262 8.21 -2.52 6.55
C LEU A 262 9.35 -1.58 6.92
N ALA A 263 10.00 -0.98 5.93
CA ALA A 263 11.03 0.04 6.13
C ALA A 263 10.54 1.25 6.93
N ALA A 264 9.25 1.57 6.84
CA ALA A 264 8.63 2.72 7.48
C ALA A 264 7.94 2.41 8.83
N ILE A 265 7.90 1.16 9.29
CA ILE A 265 7.14 0.75 10.48
C ILE A 265 7.51 1.60 11.72
N LEU A 266 6.52 1.94 12.53
CA LEU A 266 6.73 2.61 13.81
C LEU A 266 7.09 1.59 14.90
N PHE A 267 8.08 1.95 15.72
CA PHE A 267 8.53 1.14 16.82
C PHE A 267 7.76 1.46 18.10
N PRO A 268 7.26 0.45 18.83
CA PRO A 268 6.77 0.64 20.19
C PRO A 268 7.86 1.29 21.07
N PRO A 269 7.54 2.25 21.95
CA PRO A 269 8.54 2.92 22.81
C PRO A 269 9.30 1.97 23.74
N THR A 270 8.68 0.84 24.10
CA THR A 270 9.24 -0.20 24.95
C THR A 270 10.15 -1.16 24.19
N LEU A 271 10.22 -1.07 22.85
CA LEU A 271 10.96 -2.01 22.04
C LEU A 271 12.46 -1.86 22.29
N ARG A 272 13.13 -3.00 22.43
CA ARG A 272 14.59 -3.09 22.62
C ARG A 272 15.24 -4.03 21.62
N ARG A 273 14.48 -5.00 21.09
CA ARG A 273 14.95 -5.91 20.05
C ARG A 273 13.91 -6.14 18.97
N LEU A 274 14.32 -6.00 17.73
CA LEU A 274 13.51 -6.24 16.55
C LEU A 274 14.08 -7.41 15.75
N TYR A 275 13.29 -8.46 15.57
CA TYR A 275 13.60 -9.49 14.59
C TYR A 275 12.99 -9.12 13.23
N VAL A 276 13.81 -8.92 12.22
CA VAL A 276 13.38 -8.58 10.86
C VAL A 276 13.21 -9.87 10.07
N ILE A 277 11.97 -10.19 9.71
CA ILE A 277 11.63 -11.35 8.87
C ILE A 277 11.87 -10.94 7.42
N ARG A 278 12.98 -11.42 6.85
CA ARG A 278 13.38 -11.11 5.48
C ARG A 278 12.75 -12.08 4.50
N ASP A 279 12.12 -11.57 3.45
CA ASP A 279 11.86 -12.33 2.22
C ASP A 279 13.15 -12.29 1.36
N ASN A 280 13.51 -13.42 0.71
CA ASN A 280 14.76 -13.56 -0.02
C ASN A 280 14.66 -12.98 -1.44
N ASP A 281 14.38 -11.68 -1.55
CA ASP A 281 14.27 -10.95 -2.80
C ASP A 281 14.94 -9.55 -2.73
N PRO A 282 15.20 -8.89 -3.88
CA PRO A 282 15.88 -7.60 -3.90
C PRO A 282 15.10 -6.45 -3.24
N ALA A 283 13.77 -6.51 -3.19
CA ALA A 283 12.96 -5.48 -2.54
C ALA A 283 13.09 -5.57 -1.02
N GLY A 284 13.15 -6.79 -0.49
CA GLY A 284 13.39 -7.08 0.92
C GLY A 284 14.76 -6.59 1.42
N ASP A 285 15.79 -6.57 0.56
CA ASP A 285 17.12 -6.09 0.93
C ASP A 285 17.15 -4.58 1.24
N GLY A 286 16.54 -3.75 0.39
CA GLY A 286 16.48 -2.31 0.63
C GLY A 286 15.63 -1.93 1.84
N ALA A 287 14.53 -2.67 2.06
CA ALA A 287 13.67 -2.49 3.23
C ALA A 287 14.38 -2.89 4.52
N ARG A 288 15.12 -4.01 4.50
CA ARG A 288 15.97 -4.45 5.62
C ARG A 288 16.97 -3.36 5.99
N ASP A 289 17.73 -2.85 5.03
CA ASP A 289 18.82 -1.90 5.31
C ASP A 289 18.28 -0.60 5.93
N SER A 290 17.22 -0.04 5.35
CA SER A 290 16.55 1.16 5.90
C SER A 290 15.99 0.91 7.31
N LEU A 291 15.44 -0.28 7.55
CA LEU A 291 14.86 -0.65 8.85
C LEU A 291 15.95 -0.85 9.92
N LEU A 292 17.08 -1.46 9.55
CA LEU A 292 18.24 -1.65 10.42
C LEU A 292 18.85 -0.31 10.84
N GLU A 293 19.01 0.61 9.89
CA GLU A 293 19.50 1.97 10.16
C GLU A 293 18.59 2.70 11.16
N ARG A 294 17.27 2.76 10.88
CA ARG A 294 16.29 3.38 11.77
C ARG A 294 16.22 2.73 13.16
N ALA A 295 16.33 1.41 13.23
CA ALA A 295 16.33 0.70 14.51
C ALA A 295 17.58 1.03 15.31
N THR A 296 18.75 1.11 14.66
CA THR A 296 20.02 1.50 15.28
C THR A 296 19.94 2.92 15.85
N ASP A 297 19.42 3.87 15.07
CA ASP A 297 19.22 5.26 15.50
C ASP A 297 18.25 5.37 16.70
N ALA A 298 17.29 4.45 16.81
CA ALA A 298 16.37 4.35 17.93
C ALA A 298 16.93 3.57 19.13
N GLY A 299 18.17 3.06 19.07
CA GLY A 299 18.77 2.25 20.11
C GLY A 299 18.16 0.85 20.25
N ILE A 300 17.60 0.31 19.16
CA ILE A 300 16.95 -1.00 19.09
C ILE A 300 17.91 -1.99 18.43
N ASP A 301 18.12 -3.12 19.09
CA ASP A 301 18.91 -4.25 18.58
C ASP A 301 18.13 -4.96 17.47
N ALA A 302 18.50 -4.72 16.20
CA ALA A 302 17.80 -5.29 15.05
C ALA A 302 18.56 -6.48 14.46
N ILE A 303 17.89 -7.63 14.38
CA ILE A 303 18.47 -8.91 13.98
C ILE A 303 17.66 -9.49 12.82
N VAL A 304 18.32 -9.81 11.73
CA VAL A 304 17.67 -10.37 10.54
C VAL A 304 17.49 -11.87 10.72
N LEU A 305 16.27 -12.34 10.48
CA LEU A 305 15.94 -13.76 10.36
C LEU A 305 15.79 -14.08 8.87
N SER A 306 16.53 -15.08 8.40
CA SER A 306 16.61 -15.45 6.98
C SER A 306 16.00 -16.83 6.73
N PRO A 307 15.15 -16.98 5.69
CA PRO A 307 14.66 -18.28 5.24
C PRO A 307 15.77 -19.11 4.61
N ALA A 308 15.59 -20.42 4.62
CA ALA A 308 16.41 -21.36 3.84
C ALA A 308 16.03 -21.33 2.35
N MET A 309 14.78 -21.00 2.02
CA MET A 309 14.27 -20.87 0.65
C MET A 309 13.90 -19.40 0.31
N GLN A 310 12.75 -19.15 -0.33
CA GLN A 310 12.33 -17.81 -0.70
C GLN A 310 11.73 -17.04 0.48
N ASP A 311 10.86 -17.68 1.26
CA ASP A 311 10.21 -17.08 2.41
C ASP A 311 9.95 -18.12 3.53
N PHE A 312 9.64 -17.66 4.74
CA PHE A 312 9.34 -18.55 5.87
C PHE A 312 8.07 -19.38 5.70
N ASN A 313 7.15 -19.00 4.83
CA ASN A 313 5.98 -19.80 4.58
C ASN A 313 6.30 -21.02 3.69
N GLU A 314 7.22 -20.85 2.73
CA GLU A 314 7.79 -21.94 1.96
C GLU A 314 8.56 -22.90 2.88
N ASP A 315 9.43 -22.38 3.76
CA ASP A 315 10.18 -23.18 4.71
C ASP A 315 9.27 -23.99 5.64
N LEU A 316 8.26 -23.34 6.25
CA LEU A 316 7.28 -24.03 7.10
C LEU A 316 6.55 -25.13 6.33
N SER A 317 6.13 -24.85 5.10
CA SER A 317 5.37 -25.79 4.28
C SER A 317 6.20 -26.99 3.85
N ARG A 318 7.49 -26.79 3.54
CA ARG A 318 8.37 -27.84 2.99
C ARG A 318 9.07 -28.66 4.07
N PHE A 319 9.54 -28.03 5.14
CA PHE A 319 10.32 -28.70 6.18
C PHE A 319 9.48 -29.09 7.40
N GLY A 320 8.26 -28.53 7.52
CA GLY A 320 7.39 -28.74 8.67
C GLY A 320 7.84 -27.97 9.90
N LEU A 321 6.97 -27.92 10.91
CA LEU A 321 7.15 -27.04 12.07
C LEU A 321 8.40 -27.36 12.90
N ALA A 322 8.74 -28.63 13.09
CA ALA A 322 9.86 -29.02 13.94
C ALA A 322 11.21 -28.55 13.37
N ALA A 323 11.46 -28.83 12.08
CA ALA A 323 12.69 -28.41 11.41
C ALA A 323 12.74 -26.89 11.24
N PHE A 324 11.61 -26.27 10.88
CA PHE A 324 11.51 -24.81 10.80
C PHE A 324 11.82 -24.14 12.15
N ARG A 325 11.24 -24.64 13.25
CA ARG A 325 11.50 -24.14 14.61
C ARG A 325 12.97 -24.28 15.01
N ALA A 326 13.62 -25.39 14.66
CA ALA A 326 15.05 -25.58 14.90
C ALA A 326 15.90 -24.54 14.15
N SER A 327 15.62 -24.32 12.87
CA SER A 327 16.32 -23.30 12.06
C SER A 327 16.16 -21.89 12.64
N ILE A 328 14.97 -21.53 13.12
CA ILE A 328 14.75 -20.24 13.79
C ILE A 328 15.52 -20.15 15.11
N ALA A 329 15.59 -21.23 15.89
CA ALA A 329 16.26 -21.25 17.19
C ALA A 329 17.75 -20.87 17.09
N ASP A 330 18.42 -21.22 16.00
CA ASP A 330 19.84 -20.93 15.77
C ASP A 330 20.10 -19.46 15.36
N GLN A 331 19.05 -18.75 14.93
CA GLN A 331 19.11 -17.34 14.54
C GLN A 331 18.71 -16.38 15.67
N LEU A 332 18.08 -16.89 16.73
CA LEU A 332 17.65 -16.08 17.87
C LEU A 332 18.80 -15.80 18.84
N MET A 333 18.69 -14.67 19.55
CA MET A 333 19.55 -14.42 20.70
C MET A 333 19.26 -15.43 21.79
N ARG A 334 20.30 -15.89 22.50
CA ARG A 334 20.19 -16.91 23.54
C ARG A 334 19.07 -16.62 24.55
N LYS A 335 18.94 -15.36 24.99
CA LYS A 335 17.90 -14.94 25.95
C LYS A 335 16.49 -15.10 25.37
N ASP A 336 16.29 -14.75 24.11
CA ASP A 336 14.97 -14.81 23.45
C ASP A 336 14.62 -16.23 23.01
N ARG A 337 15.61 -17.03 22.61
CA ARG A 337 15.45 -18.47 22.40
C ARG A 337 14.90 -19.13 23.67
N ILE A 338 15.49 -18.87 24.84
CA ILE A 338 14.99 -19.43 26.11
C ILE A 338 13.56 -18.95 26.38
N ARG A 339 13.30 -17.65 26.19
CA ARG A 339 11.99 -17.05 26.45
C ARG A 339 10.88 -17.63 25.58
N TYR A 340 11.09 -17.76 24.27
CA TYR A 340 10.02 -18.05 23.30
C TYR A 340 9.98 -19.50 22.82
N LEU A 341 11.04 -20.29 23.03
CA LEU A 341 11.07 -21.70 22.61
C LEU A 341 11.04 -22.69 23.77
N THR A 342 11.53 -22.33 24.95
CA THR A 342 11.61 -23.25 26.10
C THR A 342 10.37 -23.20 26.99
N GLN A 343 9.59 -22.11 26.96
CA GLN A 343 8.29 -22.03 27.66
C GLN A 343 7.10 -22.63 26.87
N ALA A 344 7.34 -23.04 25.62
CA ALA A 344 6.32 -23.56 24.71
C ALA A 344 6.46 -25.08 24.44
N ALA A 345 7.05 -25.82 25.39
CA ALA A 345 7.26 -27.27 25.34
C ALA A 345 6.47 -27.98 26.44
#